data_AF-A0A2W1B6X2-F1
#
_entry.id   AF-A0A2W1B6X2-F1
#
_cell.length_a   1.000
_cell.length_b   1.000
_cell.length_c   1.000
_cell.angle_alpha   90.00
_cell.angle_beta   90.00
_cell.angle_gamma   90.00
#
_symmetry.space_group_name_H-M   'P 1'
#
loop_
_entity.id
_entity.type
_entity.pdbx_description
1 polymer ?
#
loop_
_entity_poly.entity_id
_entity_poly.type
_entity_poly.pdbx_seq_one_letter_code
_entity_poly.pdbx_strand_id
1 'polypeptide(L)'
;MVDTRQLDALVTVSQRDILKALSLLRSGGLQAKVFPTPPRLFAGCSLSIAVASRDLDASSEVLLQAKIEVLLTSYCDENPVWSFYDKTWN
;
A
#
# COMPACT_ATOMS: atom_id res chain seq x y z
N MET A 1 -17.08 0.46 -4.22
CA MET A 1 -15.87 0.39 -5.06
C MET A 1 -14.91 1.43 -4.51
N VAL A 2 -13.73 1.05 -3.98
CA VAL A 2 -12.75 2.01 -3.45
C VAL A 2 -12.25 2.86 -4.60
N ASP A 3 -12.28 4.19 -4.47
CA ASP A 3 -11.74 5.09 -5.48
C ASP A 3 -10.21 4.93 -5.49
N THR A 4 -9.72 4.07 -6.38
CA THR A 4 -8.30 3.78 -6.46
C THR A 4 -7.51 4.99 -6.94
N ARG A 5 -8.14 6.04 -7.50
CA ARG A 5 -7.47 7.19 -8.14
C ARG A 5 -6.51 7.95 -7.22
N GLN A 6 -6.66 7.80 -5.90
CA GLN A 6 -5.84 8.51 -4.92
C GLN A 6 -4.89 7.62 -4.14
N LEU A 7 -4.70 6.34 -4.52
CA LEU A 7 -3.76 5.43 -3.85
C LEU A 7 -2.36 5.53 -4.46
N ASP A 8 -1.72 6.69 -4.31
CA ASP A 8 -0.45 7.10 -4.92
C ASP A 8 0.78 6.85 -4.03
N ALA A 9 0.63 6.13 -2.91
CA ALA A 9 1.74 5.72 -2.06
C ALA A 9 1.67 4.23 -1.72
N LEU A 10 2.84 3.61 -1.55
CA LEU A 10 2.99 2.21 -1.15
C LEU A 10 3.69 2.14 0.21
N VAL A 11 3.10 1.34 1.10
CA VAL A 11 3.68 0.96 2.39
C VAL A 11 3.96 -0.53 2.35
N THR A 12 5.23 -0.91 2.43
CA THR A 12 5.68 -2.30 2.45
C THR A 12 5.93 -2.72 3.89
N VAL A 13 5.33 -3.85 4.26
CA VAL A 13 5.52 -4.52 5.55
C VAL A 13 5.91 -5.97 5.29
N SER A 14 6.25 -6.72 6.34
CA SER A 14 6.43 -8.17 6.23
C SER A 14 5.18 -8.85 5.63
N GLN A 15 5.38 -9.83 4.74
CA GLN A 15 4.27 -10.60 4.16
C GLN A 15 3.38 -11.27 5.23
N ARG A 16 3.95 -11.62 6.39
CA ARG A 16 3.19 -12.21 7.50
C ARG A 16 2.21 -11.23 8.12
N ASP A 17 2.50 -9.94 8.06
CA ASP A 17 1.72 -8.89 8.69
C ASP A 17 0.78 -8.17 7.72
N ILE A 18 0.91 -8.40 6.41
CA ILE A 18 0.24 -7.57 5.40
C ILE A 18 -1.29 -7.55 5.51
N LEU A 19 -1.92 -8.68 5.79
CA LEU A 19 -3.38 -8.74 5.96
C LEU A 19 -3.83 -8.08 7.26
N LYS A 20 -3.03 -8.19 8.32
CA LYS A 20 -3.29 -7.53 9.61
C LYS A 20 -3.16 -6.02 9.45
N ALA A 21 -2.08 -5.56 8.83
CA ALA A 21 -1.84 -4.15 8.49
C ALA A 21 -2.98 -3.59 7.63
N LEU A 22 -3.39 -4.30 6.57
CA LEU A 22 -4.53 -3.88 5.74
C LEU A 22 -5.82 -3.72 6.55
N SER A 23 -6.12 -4.70 7.42
CA SER A 23 -7.31 -4.68 8.26
C SER A 23 -7.30 -3.48 9.22
N LEU A 24 -6.17 -3.23 9.88
CA LEU A 24 -6.00 -2.11 10.80
C LEU A 24 -6.22 -0.76 10.12
N LEU A 25 -5.55 -0.53 8.99
CA LEU A 25 -5.69 0.72 8.23
C LEU A 25 -7.15 0.96 7.82
N ARG A 26 -7.84 -0.09 7.32
CA ARG A 26 -9.26 0.02 6.94
C ARG A 26 -10.18 0.26 8.14
N SER A 27 -9.93 -0.39 9.27
CA SER A 27 -10.69 -0.16 10.49
C SER A 27 -10.49 1.24 11.06
N GLY A 28 -9.32 1.86 10.79
CA GLY A 28 -9.04 3.27 11.08
C GLY A 28 -9.65 4.26 10.08
N GLY A 29 -10.48 3.80 9.14
CA GLY A 29 -11.13 4.63 8.14
C GLY A 29 -10.27 4.98 6.93
N LEU A 30 -9.05 4.45 6.83
CA LEU A 30 -8.13 4.73 5.73
C LEU A 30 -8.48 3.89 4.50
N GLN A 31 -8.41 4.51 3.33
CA GLN A 31 -8.52 3.78 2.06
C GLN A 31 -7.19 3.06 1.79
N ALA A 32 -7.21 1.73 1.93
CA ALA A 32 -6.02 0.90 1.74
C ALA A 32 -6.34 -0.33 0.89
N LYS A 33 -5.40 -0.74 0.03
CA LYS A 33 -5.51 -1.94 -0.80
C LYS A 33 -4.17 -2.65 -0.94
N VAL A 34 -4.15 -3.97 -0.84
CA VAL A 34 -2.94 -4.74 -1.15
C VAL A 34 -2.68 -4.71 -2.66
N PHE A 35 -1.40 -4.55 -3.01
CA PHE A 35 -0.94 -4.38 -4.37
C PHE A 35 0.42 -5.09 -4.56
N PRO A 36 0.69 -5.74 -5.71
CA PRO A 36 2.01 -6.29 -6.00
C PRO A 36 3.08 -5.19 -5.96
N THR A 37 4.13 -5.37 -5.17
CA THR A 37 5.18 -4.35 -5.11
C THR A 37 5.88 -4.26 -6.48
N PRO A 38 6.02 -3.06 -7.07
CA PRO A 38 6.76 -2.90 -8.30
C PRO A 38 8.19 -3.46 -8.16
N PRO A 39 8.69 -4.28 -9.12
CA PRO A 39 10.01 -4.90 -9.02
C PRO A 39 11.17 -3.92 -8.84
N ARG A 40 11.00 -2.68 -9.32
CA ARG A 40 11.96 -1.57 -9.14
C ARG A 40 12.07 -1.08 -7.69
N LEU A 41 11.04 -1.28 -6.88
CA LEU A 41 10.96 -0.86 -5.48
C LEU A 41 11.35 -1.98 -4.52
N PHE A 42 10.97 -3.22 -4.85
CA PHE A 42 11.33 -4.38 -4.05
C PHE A 42 11.39 -5.63 -4.94
N ALA A 43 12.53 -6.32 -4.94
CA ALA A 43 12.73 -7.51 -5.75
C ALA A 43 11.92 -8.70 -5.21
N GLY A 44 11.41 -9.54 -6.12
CA GLY A 44 10.64 -10.75 -5.79
C GLY A 44 9.13 -10.53 -5.69
N CYS A 45 8.38 -11.62 -5.43
CA CYS A 45 6.92 -11.63 -5.32
C CYS A 45 6.43 -11.02 -4.00
N SER A 46 6.83 -9.78 -3.72
CA SER A 46 6.41 -9.05 -2.52
C SER A 46 5.10 -8.29 -2.76
N LEU A 47 4.43 -7.96 -1.66
CA LEU A 47 3.19 -7.21 -1.65
C LEU A 47 3.37 -5.95 -0.81
N SER A 48 2.80 -4.85 -1.27
CA SER A 48 2.69 -3.58 -0.54
C SER A 48 1.22 -3.26 -0.28
N ILE A 49 0.98 -2.31 0.61
CA ILE A 49 -0.32 -1.72 0.83
C ILE A 49 -0.32 -0.35 0.16
N ALA A 50 -1.15 -0.17 -0.85
CA ALA A 50 -1.42 1.10 -1.48
C ALA A 50 -2.36 1.94 -0.60
N VAL A 51 -1.94 3.17 -0.30
CA VAL A 51 -2.65 4.19 0.48
C VAL A 51 -2.55 5.53 -0.25
N ALA A 52 -3.35 6.52 0.17
CA ALA A 52 -3.14 7.88 -0.29
C ALA A 52 -1.91 8.50 0.39
N SER A 53 -1.10 9.24 -0.36
CA SER A 53 0.10 9.94 0.10
C SER A 53 -0.20 10.86 1.27
N ARG A 54 -1.32 11.58 1.23
CA ARG A 54 -1.81 12.42 2.35
C ARG A 54 -2.10 11.65 3.64
N ASP A 55 -2.32 10.33 3.54
CA ASP A 55 -2.67 9.47 4.67
C ASP A 55 -1.45 8.65 5.14
N LEU A 56 -0.25 8.90 4.62
CA LEU A 56 0.97 8.15 4.99
C LEU A 56 1.35 8.31 6.46
N ASP A 57 1.24 9.52 7.00
CA ASP A 57 1.57 9.79 8.41
C ASP A 57 0.60 9.04 9.32
N ALA A 58 -0.70 9.14 9.05
CA ALA A 58 -1.75 8.42 9.77
C ALA A 58 -1.57 6.89 9.64
N SER A 59 -1.21 6.41 8.45
CA SER A 59 -0.96 4.99 8.21
C SER A 59 0.24 4.50 9.02
N SER A 60 1.32 5.27 9.07
CA SER A 60 2.54 4.93 9.80
C SER A 60 2.29 4.91 11.31
N GLU A 61 1.50 5.85 11.83
CA GLU A 61 1.12 5.88 13.24
C GLU A 61 0.30 4.64 13.64
N VAL A 62 -0.71 4.27 12.86
CA VAL A 62 -1.54 3.08 13.09
C VAL A 62 -0.68 1.80 13.11
N LEU A 63 0.26 1.67 12.17
CA LEU A 63 1.15 0.51 12.09
C LEU A 63 2.15 0.46 13.25
N LEU A 64 2.70 1.62 13.64
CA LEU A 64 3.60 1.74 14.78
C LEU A 64 2.92 1.34 16.09
N GLN A 65 1.71 1.83 16.34
CA GLN A 65 0.91 1.46 17.52
C GLN A 65 0.62 -0.06 17.57
N ALA A 66 0.45 -0.68 16.40
CA ALA A 66 0.25 -2.12 16.26
C ALA A 66 1.54 -2.95 16.30
N LYS A 67 2.71 -2.31 16.47
CA LYS A 67 4.05 -2.91 16.41
C LYS A 67 4.33 -3.64 15.09
N ILE A 68 3.82 -3.10 13.99
CA ILE A 68 4.10 -3.59 12.64
C ILE A 68 5.19 -2.71 12.04
N GLU A 69 6.33 -3.32 11.72
CA GLU A 69 7.45 -2.62 11.10
C GLU A 69 7.16 -2.29 9.63
N VAL A 70 7.37 -1.02 9.27
CA VAL A 70 7.34 -0.55 7.88
C VAL A 70 8.74 -0.71 7.30
N LEU A 71 8.85 -1.57 6.29
CA LEU A 71 10.12 -1.89 5.62
C LEU A 71 10.49 -0.86 4.55
N LEU A 72 9.48 -0.32 3.86
CA LEU A 72 9.67 0.65 2.80
C LEU A 72 8.41 1.50 2.65
N THR A 73 8.59 2.79 2.42
CA THR A 73 7.55 3.67 1.87
C THR A 73 8.00 4.22 0.53
N SER A 74 7.09 4.30 -0.43
CA SER A 74 7.37 4.87 -1.75
C SER A 74 6.19 5.65 -2.27
N TYR A 75 6.45 6.84 -2.79
CA TYR A 75 5.50 7.57 -3.61
C TYR A 75 5.47 6.96 -5.02
N CYS A 76 4.32 6.98 -5.66
CA CYS A 76 4.12 6.55 -7.03
C CYS A 76 3.65 7.77 -7.84
N ASP A 77 4.42 8.15 -8.86
CA ASP A 77 4.10 9.29 -9.74
C ASP A 77 2.76 9.11 -10.48
N GLU A 78 2.37 7.86 -10.71
CA GLU A 78 1.07 7.46 -11.23
C GLU A 78 0.46 6.42 -10.31
N ASN A 79 -0.87 6.38 -10.24
CA ASN A 79 -1.61 5.36 -9.50
C ASN A 79 -1.11 3.95 -9.89
N PRO A 80 -0.39 3.25 -8.99
CA PRO A 80 0.23 1.97 -9.30
C PRO A 80 -0.82 0.91 -9.62
N VAL A 81 -2.03 1.02 -9.05
CA VAL A 81 -3.17 0.17 -9.37
C VAL A 81 -3.60 0.39 -10.83
N TRP A 82 -3.72 1.65 -11.26
CA TRP A 82 -4.12 1.96 -12.63
C TRP A 82 -3.04 1.53 -13.64
N SER A 83 -1.77 1.88 -13.41
CA SER A 83 -0.68 1.50 -14.32
C SER A 83 -0.50 -0.01 -14.47
N PHE A 84 -0.96 -0.82 -13.51
CA PHE A 84 -0.80 -2.28 -13.55
C PHE A 84 -2.02 -3.00 -14.16
N TYR A 85 -3.23 -2.52 -13.90
CA TYR A 85 -4.45 -3.16 -14.40
C TYR A 85 -4.89 -2.65 -15.78
N ASP A 86 -4.61 -1.40 -16.17
CA ASP A 86 -5.00 -0.90 -17.51
C ASP A 86 -4.00 -1.29 -18.61
N LYS A 87 -2.73 -1.55 -18.29
CA LYS A 87 -1.73 -2.02 -19.27
C LYS A 87 -1.84 -3.49 -19.61
N THR A 88 -2.62 -4.27 -18.87
CA THR A 88 -2.81 -5.71 -19.09
C THR A 88 -4.04 -6.04 -19.93
N TRP A 89 -4.79 -5.03 -20.43
CA TRP A 89 -5.96 -5.21 -21.29
C TRP A 89 -5.69 -4.92 -22.78
N ASN A 90 -4.47 -5.13 -23.28
CA ASN A 90 -4.15 -5.14 -24.72
C ASN A 90 -3.80 -6.55 -25.18
#